data_AF-Q0GAB5-F1
#
_entry.id   AF-Q0GAB5-F1
#
_cell.length_a   1.000
_cell.length_b   1.000
_cell.length_c   1.000
_cell.angle_alpha   90.00
_cell.angle_beta   90.00
_cell.angle_gamma   90.00
#
_symmetry.space_group_name_H-M   'P 1'
#
loop_
_entity.id
_entity.type
_entity.pdbx_description
1 polymer ?
#
loop_
_entity_poly.entity_id
_entity_poly.type
_entity_poly.pdbx_seq_one_letter_code
_entity_poly.pdbx_strand_id
1 'polypeptide(L)'
;MRATALLVLLVVLVSFGESLKCYYESEGVKRIDECNSPDDSCVHVISSKFGVWKTCLLKLFCDDMAEMEKETFPIHVCCTTDLCN
;
A
#
# COMPACT_ATOMS: atom_id res chain seq x y z
N MET A 1 -33.29 14.45 -28.11
CA MET A 1 -31.83 14.64 -27.90
C MET A 1 -31.63 15.29 -26.54
N ARG A 2 -31.66 14.53 -25.44
CA ARG A 2 -31.53 15.08 -24.07
C ARG A 2 -30.89 14.11 -23.06
N ALA A 3 -30.33 12.99 -23.53
CA ALA A 3 -29.82 11.90 -22.68
C ALA A 3 -28.27 11.88 -22.55
N THR A 4 -27.56 12.62 -23.40
CA THR A 4 -26.09 12.59 -23.45
C THR A 4 -25.42 13.33 -22.28
N ALA A 5 -26.09 14.32 -21.69
CA ALA A 5 -25.51 15.11 -20.60
C ALA A 5 -25.46 14.36 -19.25
N LEU A 6 -26.37 13.39 -19.03
CA LEU A 6 -26.46 12.65 -17.77
C LEU A 6 -25.39 11.57 -17.61
N LEU A 7 -24.94 10.98 -18.71
CA LEU A 7 -23.90 9.94 -18.69
C LEU A 7 -22.53 10.49 -18.29
N VAL A 8 -22.21 11.74 -18.67
CA VAL A 8 -20.91 12.36 -18.35
C VAL A 8 -20.78 12.64 -16.86
N LEU A 9 -21.88 12.94 -16.15
CA LEU A 9 -21.85 13.23 -14.71
C LEU A 9 -21.57 11.98 -13.85
N LEU A 10 -22.01 10.80 -14.31
CA LEU A 10 -21.80 9.52 -13.62
C LEU A 10 -20.34 9.04 -13.69
N VAL A 11 -19.60 9.36 -14.75
CA VAL A 11 -18.19 8.96 -14.93
C VAL A 11 -17.26 9.69 -13.95
N VAL A 12 -17.60 10.93 -13.56
CA VAL A 12 -16.75 11.75 -12.69
C VAL A 12 -16.80 11.29 -11.22
N LEU A 13 -17.89 10.62 -10.80
CA LEU A 13 -18.09 10.18 -9.41
C LEU A 13 -17.40 8.85 -9.06
N VAL A 14 -16.94 8.07 -10.04
CA VAL A 14 -16.32 6.74 -9.82
C VAL A 14 -14.79 6.82 -9.68
N SER A 15 -14.17 7.99 -9.90
CA SER A 15 -12.71 8.10 -10.00
C SER A 15 -12.01 8.66 -8.77
N PHE A 16 -12.68 8.80 -7.62
CA PHE A 16 -11.96 8.74 -6.35
C PHE A 16 -11.60 7.27 -6.15
N GLY A 17 -10.48 6.85 -6.77
CA GLY A 17 -9.99 5.48 -6.65
C GLY A 17 -9.92 5.08 -5.19
N GLU A 18 -10.38 3.87 -4.87
CA GLU A 18 -10.27 3.35 -3.50
C GLU A 18 -8.81 3.45 -3.04
N SER A 19 -8.62 3.94 -1.82
CA SER A 19 -7.31 3.91 -1.16
C SER A 19 -6.83 2.47 -1.06
N LEU A 20 -5.56 2.25 -1.38
CA LEU A 20 -4.91 0.94 -1.22
C LEU A 20 -5.06 0.48 0.23
N LYS A 21 -5.51 -0.76 0.44
CA LYS A 21 -5.60 -1.37 1.77
C LYS A 21 -4.45 -2.31 1.99
N CYS A 22 -3.73 -2.19 3.10
CA CYS A 22 -2.62 -3.07 3.45
C CYS A 22 -2.83 -3.71 4.82
N TYR A 23 -2.19 -4.86 5.04
CA TYR A 23 -2.03 -5.36 6.40
C TYR A 23 -1.04 -4.47 7.15
N TYR A 24 -1.42 -4.09 8.37
CA TYR A 24 -0.56 -3.45 9.35
C TYR A 24 -0.16 -4.46 10.42
N GLU A 25 1.13 -4.58 10.69
CA GLU A 25 1.69 -5.35 11.79
C GLU A 25 2.89 -4.61 12.39
N SER A 26 2.82 -4.28 13.67
CA SER A 26 3.94 -3.72 14.43
C SER A 26 3.78 -4.05 15.90
N GLU A 27 4.85 -4.57 16.53
CA GLU A 27 4.88 -4.90 17.97
C GLU A 27 3.68 -5.77 18.45
N GLY A 28 3.18 -6.66 17.58
CA GLY A 28 2.05 -7.55 17.88
C GLY A 28 0.66 -6.95 17.64
N VAL A 29 0.56 -5.66 17.30
CA VAL A 29 -0.70 -5.05 16.84
C VAL A 29 -0.93 -5.43 15.38
N LYS A 30 -2.13 -5.96 15.06
CA LYS A 30 -2.52 -6.34 13.69
C LYS A 30 -3.84 -5.67 13.31
N ARG A 31 -3.88 -5.02 12.13
CA ARG A 31 -5.10 -4.43 11.56
C ARG A 31 -4.99 -4.30 10.05
N ILE A 32 -6.07 -3.86 9.41
CA ILE A 32 -6.04 -3.35 8.03
C ILE A 32 -5.86 -1.84 8.13
N ASP A 33 -4.97 -1.29 7.32
CA ASP A 33 -4.71 0.15 7.20
C ASP A 33 -5.11 0.62 5.79
N GLU A 34 -5.70 1.80 5.72
CA GLU A 34 -5.97 2.48 4.45
C GLU A 34 -4.82 3.44 4.17
N CYS A 35 -4.14 3.22 3.05
CA CYS A 35 -3.02 4.06 2.64
C CYS A 35 -3.51 5.43 2.16
N ASN A 36 -2.73 6.46 2.47
CA ASN A 36 -3.16 7.85 2.30
C ASN A 36 -2.63 8.48 1.01
N SER A 37 -1.62 7.88 0.39
CA SER A 37 -1.05 8.33 -0.87
C SER A 37 -1.44 7.40 -2.02
N PRO A 38 -1.74 7.93 -3.22
CA PRO A 38 -1.91 7.11 -4.42
C PRO A 38 -0.61 6.38 -4.83
N ASP A 39 0.54 6.87 -4.37
CA ASP A 39 1.86 6.28 -4.62
C ASP A 39 2.31 5.34 -3.49
N ASP A 40 1.42 5.02 -2.54
CA ASP A 40 1.71 4.04 -1.51
C ASP A 40 1.73 2.61 -2.07
N SER A 41 2.48 1.78 -1.37
CA SER A 41 2.59 0.34 -1.57
C SER A 41 2.47 -0.36 -0.23
N CYS A 42 2.03 -1.61 -0.26
CA CYS A 42 2.04 -2.48 0.90
C CYS A 42 3.43 -3.08 1.06
N VAL A 43 4.03 -2.91 2.25
CA VAL A 43 5.34 -3.49 2.58
C VAL A 43 5.19 -4.59 3.61
N HIS A 44 5.94 -5.67 3.44
CA HIS A 44 6.13 -6.70 4.46
C HIS A 44 7.61 -6.96 4.64
N VAL A 45 8.08 -6.78 5.87
CA VAL A 45 9.46 -6.98 6.27
C VAL A 45 9.53 -8.06 7.34
N ILE A 46 10.45 -9.00 7.17
CA ILE A 46 10.79 -10.00 8.19
C ILE A 46 12.27 -9.82 8.55
N SER A 47 12.52 -9.49 9.81
CA SER A 47 13.86 -9.33 10.37
C SER A 47 14.01 -10.13 11.66
N SER A 48 15.16 -10.79 11.84
CA SER A 48 15.49 -11.46 13.10
C SER A 48 15.64 -10.48 14.27
N LYS A 49 15.95 -9.21 13.97
CA LYS A 49 16.14 -8.14 14.97
C LYS A 49 14.83 -7.45 15.35
N PHE A 50 13.93 -7.25 14.38
CA PHE A 50 12.73 -6.43 14.55
C PHE A 50 11.42 -7.20 14.44
N GLY A 51 11.48 -8.50 14.11
CA GLY A 51 10.30 -9.34 13.91
C GLY A 51 9.62 -9.08 12.56
N VAL A 52 8.29 -9.19 12.55
CA VAL A 52 7.45 -8.94 11.39
C VAL A 52 6.93 -7.52 11.44
N TRP A 53 7.13 -6.79 10.35
CA TRP A 53 6.58 -5.45 10.17
C TRP A 53 5.81 -5.38 8.85
N LYS A 54 4.58 -4.87 8.91
CA LYS A 54 3.73 -4.66 7.74
C LYS A 54 3.10 -3.27 7.82
N THR A 55 3.09 -2.53 6.71
CA THR A 55 2.51 -1.17 6.68
C THR A 55 2.24 -0.69 5.25
N CYS A 56 1.55 0.43 5.12
CA CYS A 56 1.63 1.31 3.96
C CYS A 56 2.99 2.03 3.95
N LEU A 57 3.64 2.10 2.78
CA LEU A 57 4.88 2.84 2.56
C LEU A 57 4.92 3.35 1.12
N LEU A 58 5.40 4.58 0.91
CA LEU A 58 5.62 5.11 -0.44
C LEU A 58 6.47 4.14 -1.26
N LYS A 59 6.04 3.86 -2.49
CA LYS A 59 6.68 2.88 -3.37
C LYS A 59 8.18 3.12 -3.53
N LEU A 60 8.59 4.39 -3.69
CA LEU A 60 10.00 4.77 -3.80
C LEU A 60 10.82 4.27 -2.61
N PHE A 61 10.34 4.48 -1.38
CA PHE A 61 11.03 4.02 -0.18
C PHE A 61 11.02 2.50 -0.05
N CYS A 62 9.94 1.85 -0.49
CA CYS A 62 9.85 0.39 -0.51
C CYS A 62 10.91 -0.22 -1.43
N ASP A 63 11.06 0.34 -2.64
CA ASP A 63 12.05 -0.09 -3.63
C ASP A 63 13.48 0.21 -3.14
N ASP A 64 13.73 1.36 -2.49
CA ASP A 64 15.06 1.74 -1.99
C ASP A 64 15.49 0.94 -0.75
N MET A 65 14.55 0.49 0.11
CA MET A 65 14.85 -0.36 1.27
C MET A 65 15.58 -1.65 0.87
N ALA A 66 15.28 -2.18 -0.31
CA ALA A 66 15.93 -3.35 -0.90
C ALA A 66 17.44 -3.15 -1.12
N GLU A 67 17.85 -1.92 -1.41
CA GLU A 67 19.25 -1.58 -1.71
C GLU A 67 20.01 -1.12 -0.48
N MET A 68 19.38 -0.32 0.39
CA MET A 68 20.07 0.33 1.52
C MET A 68 20.26 -0.57 2.74
N GLU A 69 19.33 -1.50 2.99
CA GLU A 69 19.27 -2.24 4.26
C GLU A 69 19.11 -3.75 4.07
N LYS A 70 19.78 -4.29 3.06
CA LYS A 70 19.75 -5.72 2.71
C LYS A 70 20.10 -6.66 3.87
N GLU A 71 21.02 -6.25 4.75
CA GLU A 71 21.41 -7.04 5.93
C GLU A 71 20.39 -6.92 7.07
N THR A 72 19.73 -5.77 7.22
CA THR A 72 18.77 -5.51 8.30
C THR A 72 17.38 -6.07 7.98
N PHE A 73 16.96 -5.97 6.71
CA PHE A 73 15.66 -6.34 6.18
C PHE A 73 15.83 -7.37 5.05
N PRO A 74 16.35 -8.57 5.36
CA PRO A 74 16.73 -9.56 4.36
C PRO A 74 15.54 -10.07 3.55
N ILE A 75 14.33 -10.01 4.13
CA ILE A 75 13.08 -10.33 3.46
C ILE A 75 12.24 -9.07 3.48
N HIS A 76 12.04 -8.49 2.29
CA HIS A 76 11.11 -7.40 2.06
C HIS A 76 10.26 -7.74 0.82
N VAL A 77 8.98 -7.41 0.85
CA VAL A 77 8.06 -7.52 -0.28
C VAL A 77 7.32 -6.20 -0.41
N CYS A 78 7.27 -5.67 -1.63
CA CYS A 78 6.54 -4.47 -2.00
C CYS A 78 5.49 -4.82 -3.05
N CYS A 79 4.25 -4.40 -2.85
CA CYS A 79 3.16 -4.70 -3.78
C CYS A 79 2.08 -3.60 -3.72
N THR A 80 1.30 -3.47 -4.80
CA THR A 80 0.37 -2.34 -5.02
C THR A 80 -1.06 -2.81 -5.22
N THR A 81 -1.40 -3.97 -4.68
CA THR A 81 -2.76 -4.54 -4.70
C THR A 81 -3.24 -4.70 -3.27
N ASP A 82 -4.55 -4.61 -3.04
CA ASP A 82 -5.09 -4.73 -1.69
C ASP A 82 -4.62 -5.99 -0.95
N LEU A 83 -4.21 -5.81 0.30
CA LEU A 83 -3.89 -6.84 1.29
C LEU A 83 -2.81 -7.83 0.83
N CYS A 84 -1.88 -7.38 -0.01
CA CYS A 84 -0.86 -8.25 -0.61
C CYS A 84 0.37 -8.52 0.28
N ASN A 85 0.53 -7.79 1.39
CA ASN A 85 1.72 -7.82 2.25
C ASN A 85 1.56 -8.71 3.50
#